data_AF-A0A930E8R8-F1
#
_entry.id   AF-A0A930E8R8-F1
#
_cell.length_a   1.000
_cell.length_b   1.000
_cell.length_c   1.000
_cell.angle_alpha   90.00
_cell.angle_beta   90.00
_cell.angle_gamma   90.00
#
_symmetry.space_group_name_H-M   'P 1'
#
loop_
_entity.id
_entity.type
_entity.pdbx_description
1 polymer ?
#
loop_
_entity_poly.entity_id
_entity_poly.type
_entity_poly.pdbx_seq_one_letter_code
_entity_poly.pdbx_strand_id
1 'polypeptide(L)' 'KIGLEELSDVLRETAVSRLENEEMSLQELADLMSISKSGIKNRFRRLEEIYKNLTENRGEN' A
#
# COMPACT_ATOMS: atom_id res chain seq x y z
N LYS A 1 -7.98 15.33 6.01
CA LYS A 1 -7.38 13.98 6.07
C LYS A 1 -7.10 13.57 4.63
N ILE A 2 -5.86 13.19 4.30
CA ILE A 2 -5.58 12.54 3.02
C ILE A 2 -6.17 11.12 3.11
N GLY A 3 -7.14 10.80 2.27
CA GLY A 3 -7.70 9.46 2.13
C GLY A 3 -7.04 8.70 0.98
N LEU A 4 -7.61 7.55 0.62
CA LEU A 4 -7.10 6.66 -0.43
C LEU A 4 -7.12 7.31 -1.83
N GLU A 5 -7.83 8.41 -2.00
CA GLU A 5 -7.97 9.20 -3.23
C GLU A 5 -6.68 9.88 -3.70
N GLU A 6 -5.73 10.16 -2.80
CA GLU A 6 -4.42 10.74 -3.15
C GLU A 6 -3.41 9.66 -3.58
N LEU A 7 -3.77 8.37 -3.47
CA LEU A 7 -2.94 7.28 -3.95
C LEU A 7 -3.11 7.14 -5.46
N SER A 8 -1.98 6.94 -6.16
CA SER A 8 -2.03 6.44 -7.55
C SER A 8 -2.82 5.13 -7.58
N ASP A 9 -3.54 4.87 -8.68
CA ASP A 9 -4.44 3.71 -8.80
C ASP A 9 -3.80 2.39 -8.36
N VAL A 10 -2.54 2.16 -8.74
CA VAL A 10 -1.78 0.95 -8.38
C VAL A 10 -1.52 0.79 -6.89
N LEU A 11 -1.42 1.88 -6.13
CA LEU A 11 -1.22 1.87 -4.68
C LEU A 11 -2.56 1.74 -3.95
N ARG A 12 -3.61 2.38 -4.47
CA ARG A 12 -4.98 2.23 -3.96
C ARG A 12 -5.44 0.78 -4.09
N GLU A 13 -5.27 0.20 -5.27
CA GLU A 13 -5.60 -1.21 -5.55
C GLU A 13 -4.83 -2.16 -4.62
N THR A 14 -3.53 -1.93 -4.40
CA THR A 14 -2.72 -2.73 -3.46
C THR A 14 -3.20 -2.58 -2.02
N ALA A 15 -3.58 -1.37 -1.59
CA ALA A 15 -4.11 -1.14 -0.24
C ALA A 15 -5.46 -1.85 -0.05
N VAL A 16 -6.38 -1.72 -1.01
CA VAL A 16 -7.68 -2.42 -0.99
C VAL A 16 -7.49 -3.93 -0.99
N SER A 17 -6.65 -4.47 -1.89
CA SER A 17 -6.38 -5.92 -1.96
C SER A 17 -5.84 -6.47 -0.64
N ARG A 18 -4.99 -5.72 0.06
CA ARG A 18 -4.49 -6.10 1.39
C ARG A 18 -5.59 -6.09 2.45
N LEU A 19 -6.46 -5.08 2.45
CA LEU A 19 -7.59 -4.99 3.39
C LEU A 19 -8.61 -6.11 3.18
N GLU A 20 -8.83 -6.51 1.94
CA GLU A 20 -9.75 -7.61 1.62
C GLU A 20 -9.14 -9.00 1.89
N ASN A 21 -7.81 -9.09 1.95
CA ASN A 21 -7.08 -10.36 2.04
C ASN A 21 -5.94 -10.27 3.09
N GLU A 22 -6.28 -9.91 4.33
CA GLU A 22 -5.29 -9.62 5.38
C GLU A 22 -4.34 -10.80 5.66
N GLU A 23 -4.84 -12.04 5.60
CA GLU A 23 -4.11 -13.27 5.87
C GLU A 23 -3.18 -13.73 4.71
N MET A 24 -3.35 -13.17 3.50
CA MET A 24 -2.51 -13.56 2.37
C MET A 24 -1.06 -13.13 2.57
N SER A 25 -0.13 -14.01 2.23
CA SER A 25 1.28 -13.67 2.11
C SER A 25 1.52 -12.64 1.01
N LEU A 26 2.69 -12.00 1.02
CA LEU A 26 3.09 -11.10 -0.07
C LEU A 26 3.18 -11.81 -1.42
N GLN A 27 3.46 -13.12 -1.44
CA GLN A 27 3.51 -13.87 -2.69
C GLN A 27 2.09 -14.08 -3.24
N GLU A 28 1.15 -14.51 -2.39
CA GLU A 28 -0.25 -14.73 -2.79
C GLU A 28 -0.92 -13.44 -3.27
N LEU A 29 -0.63 -12.29 -2.62
CA LEU A 29 -1.10 -11.00 -3.10
C LEU A 29 -0.47 -10.60 -4.45
N ALA A 30 0.80 -10.92 -4.67
CA ALA A 30 1.45 -10.67 -5.95
C ALA A 30 0.80 -11.49 -7.07
N ASP A 31 0.53 -12.77 -6.80
CA ASP A 31 -0.10 -13.70 -7.73
C ASP A 31 -1.55 -13.27 -8.03
N LEU A 32 -2.33 -12.90 -7.00
CA LEU A 32 -3.69 -12.36 -7.14
C LEU A 32 -3.73 -11.13 -8.05
N MET A 33 -2.79 -10.21 -7.86
CA MET A 33 -2.69 -8.97 -8.65
C MET A 33 -1.96 -9.16 -9.98
N SER A 34 -1.54 -10.39 -10.31
CA SER A 34 -0.77 -10.72 -11.52
C SER A 34 0.49 -9.86 -11.69
N ILE A 35 1.23 -9.63 -10.60
CA ILE A 35 2.51 -8.90 -10.58
C ILE A 35 3.60 -9.72 -9.91
N SER A 36 4.85 -9.28 -10.03
CA SER A 36 5.96 -9.94 -9.34
C SER A 36 5.96 -9.66 -7.83
N LYS A 37 6.56 -10.57 -7.06
CA LYS A 37 6.83 -10.38 -5.62
C LYS A 37 7.64 -9.11 -5.32
N SER A 38 8.55 -8.71 -6.22
CA SER A 38 9.28 -7.45 -6.08
C SER A 38 8.41 -6.23 -6.36
N GLY A 39 7.48 -6.34 -7.32
CA GLY A 39 6.49 -5.31 -7.62
C GLY A 39 5.58 -5.01 -6.43
N ILE A 40 4.99 -6.04 -5.82
CA ILE A 40 4.13 -5.85 -4.65
C ILE A 40 4.90 -5.26 -3.46
N LYS A 41 6.14 -5.72 -3.22
CA LYS A 41 7.02 -5.17 -2.17
C LYS A 41 7.29 -3.68 -2.36
N ASN A 42 7.59 -3.26 -3.60
CA ASN A 42 7.81 -1.84 -3.89
C ASN A 42 6.55 -1.00 -3.65
N ARG A 43 5.36 -1.53 -3.99
CA ARG A 43 4.10 -0.84 -3.71
C ARG A 43 3.86 -0.69 -2.20
N PHE A 44 4.08 -1.73 -1.41
CA PHE A 44 3.99 -1.64 0.06
C PHE A 44 5.00 -0.66 0.67
N ARG A 45 6.25 -0.64 0.20
CA ARG A 45 7.24 0.36 0.64
C ARG A 45 6.75 1.79 0.39
N ARG A 46 6.17 2.06 -0.79
CA ARG A 46 5.63 3.38 -1.13
C ARG A 46 4.41 3.74 -0.26
N LEU A 47 3.53 2.78 0.03
CA LEU A 47 2.41 2.97 0.96
C LEU A 47 2.90 3.31 2.37
N GLU A 48 3.95 2.63 2.84
CA GLU A 48 4.58 2.89 4.13
C GLU A 48 5.21 4.30 4.17
N GLU A 49 5.89 4.73 3.11
CA GLU A 49 6.44 6.08 2.99
C GLU A 49 5.37 7.17 3.04
N ILE A 50 4.26 6.96 2.33
CA ILE A 50 3.11 7.87 2.38
C ILE A 50 2.56 7.93 3.80
N TYR A 51 2.41 6.79 4.47
CA TYR A 51 1.97 6.75 5.86
C TYR A 51 2.93 7.51 6.80
N LYS A 52 4.24 7.27 6.68
CA LYS A 52 5.27 7.97 7.47
C LYS A 52 5.20 9.47 7.27
N ASN A 53 5.15 9.94 6.02
CA ASN A 53 4.99 11.36 5.72
C ASN A 53 3.71 11.94 6.33
N LEU A 54 2.60 11.20 6.34
CA LEU A 54 1.35 11.65 6.97
C LEU A 54 1.46 11.72 8.50
N THR A 55 2.24 10.84 9.13
CA THR A 55 2.43 10.83 10.58
C THR A 55 3.47 11.84 11.05
N GLU A 56 4.57 12.00 10.32
CA GLU A 56 5.62 12.97 10.60
C GLU A 56 5.08 14.40 10.48
N ASN A 57 4.31 14.68 9.42
CA ASN A 57 3.63 15.98 9.25
C ASN A 57 2.53 16.24 10.31
N ARG A 58 2.12 15.24 11.11
CA ARG A 58 1.19 15.41 12.24
C ARG A 58 1.90 15.55 13.59
N GLY A 59 3.21 15.31 13.64
CA GLY A 59 4.05 15.45 14.85
C GLY A 59 4.57 16.86 15.11
N GLU A 60 4.28 17.81 14.22
CA GLU A 60 4.55 19.24 14.41
C GLU A 60 3.23 20.00 14.55
N ASN A 61 2.56 19.87 15.70
CA ASN A 61 1.58 20.82 16.25
C ASN A 61 1.33 20.52 17.73
#